data_AF-A0A950QK04-F1
#
_entry.id   AF-A0A950QK04-F1
#
_cell.length_a   1.000
_cell.length_b   1.000
_cell.length_c   1.000
_cell.angle_alpha   90.00
_cell.angle_beta   90.00
_cell.angle_gamma   90.00
#
_symmetry.space_group_name_H-M   'P 1'
#
loop_
_entity.id
_entity.type
_entity.pdbx_description
1 polymer ?
#
loop_
_entity_poly.entity_id
_entity_poly.type
_entity_poly.pdbx_seq_one_letter_code
_entity_poly.pdbx_strand_id
1 'polypeptide(L)'
;ALMWAHNRLMGRPEQRQILMVISDGAPVDDSTLSVNSGNYLEQHLRRVIAEIEEKSPVELVAIGIGHDVTRYYRRAVTIVDAEQLGGAMTEQLISLFAEQGARAAHPGLHRARARSRMRIAA
;
A
#
# COMPACT_ATOMS: atom_id res chain seq x y z
N ALA A 1 -4.98 9.01 -11.29
CA ALA A 1 -5.35 9.46 -9.92
C ALA A 1 -4.33 9.03 -8.86
N LEU A 2 -4.08 7.72 -8.67
CA LEU A 2 -3.24 7.21 -7.58
C LEU A 2 -1.83 7.81 -7.51
N MET A 3 -1.07 7.76 -8.61
CA MET A 3 0.29 8.33 -8.69
C MET A 3 0.31 9.85 -8.40
N TRP A 4 -0.71 10.58 -8.85
CA TRP A 4 -0.82 12.02 -8.58
C TRP A 4 -1.02 12.29 -7.09
N ALA A 5 -1.92 11.54 -6.43
CA ALA A 5 -2.18 11.68 -5.01
C ALA A 5 -0.94 11.32 -4.17
N HIS A 6 -0.24 10.24 -4.55
CA HIS A 6 1.03 9.86 -3.95
C HIS A 6 2.07 10.97 -4.03
N ASN A 7 2.31 11.53 -5.22
CA ASN A 7 3.33 12.57 -5.41
C ASN A 7 3.01 13.84 -4.61
N ARG A 8 1.72 14.20 -4.52
CA ARG A 8 1.26 15.31 -3.70
C ARG A 8 1.50 15.05 -2.21
N LEU A 9 1.21 13.84 -1.75
CA LEU A 9 1.38 13.44 -0.36
C LEU A 9 2.87 13.42 0.04
N MET A 10 3.74 12.87 -0.81
CA MET A 10 5.20 12.87 -0.61
C MET A 10 5.80 14.27 -0.40
N GLY A 11 5.19 15.31 -0.97
CA GLY A 11 5.61 16.70 -0.79
C GLY A 11 5.17 17.33 0.54
N ARG A 12 4.55 16.58 1.45
CA ARG A 12 4.06 17.09 2.73
C ARG A 12 5.02 16.72 3.88
N PRO A 13 5.13 17.56 4.94
CA PRO A 13 6.13 17.38 5.99
C PRO A 13 5.72 16.38 7.09
N GLU A 14 4.50 15.84 7.07
CA GLU A 14 4.01 14.96 8.12
C GLU A 14 4.83 13.67 8.18
N GLN A 15 5.20 13.28 9.40
CA GLN A 15 5.99 12.08 9.66
C GLN A 15 5.29 10.79 9.17
N ARG A 16 3.95 10.79 9.17
CA ARG A 16 3.14 9.68 8.71
C ARG A 16 2.24 10.12 7.58
N GLN A 17 2.34 9.41 6.47
CA GLN A 17 1.63 9.70 5.23
C GLN A 17 0.81 8.46 4.88
N ILE A 18 -0.50 8.57 5.01
CA ILE A 18 -1.44 7.49 4.69
C ILE A 18 -2.23 7.89 3.45
N LEU A 19 -2.21 7.05 2.43
CA LEU A 19 -3.00 7.20 1.22
C LEU A 19 -4.11 6.15 1.23
N MET A 20 -5.34 6.59 1.48
CA MET A 20 -6.53 5.74 1.45
C MET A 20 -7.25 5.91 0.11
N VAL A 21 -7.41 4.81 -0.62
CA VAL A 21 -8.15 4.73 -1.89
C VAL A 21 -9.56 4.23 -1.61
N ILE A 22 -10.59 4.93 -2.08
CA ILE A 22 -11.97 4.44 -2.07
C ILE A 22 -12.39 4.34 -3.53
N SER A 23 -12.76 3.13 -3.98
CA SER A 23 -13.01 2.84 -5.40
C SER A 23 -14.20 1.90 -5.55
N ASP A 24 -15.08 2.19 -6.50
CA ASP A 24 -16.24 1.38 -6.86
C ASP A 24 -16.04 0.56 -8.14
N GLY A 25 -14.87 0.63 -8.77
CA GLY A 25 -14.60 -0.05 -10.04
C GLY A 25 -13.15 -0.48 -10.29
N ALA A 26 -12.98 -1.13 -11.44
CA ALA A 26 -11.70 -1.51 -12.02
C ALA A 26 -11.09 -0.34 -12.82
N PRO A 27 -9.78 -0.35 -13.14
CA PRO A 27 -9.20 0.68 -14.00
C PRO A 27 -9.75 0.57 -15.43
N VAL A 28 -10.47 1.59 -15.90
CA VAL A 28 -11.12 1.62 -17.22
C VAL A 28 -10.91 2.99 -17.87
N ASP A 29 -10.53 2.99 -19.15
CA ASP A 29 -10.52 4.15 -20.04
C ASP A 29 -10.58 3.66 -21.50
N ASP A 30 -11.70 3.91 -22.18
CA ASP A 30 -11.97 3.36 -23.52
C ASP A 30 -10.93 3.81 -24.56
N SER A 31 -10.50 5.07 -24.48
CA SER A 31 -9.52 5.63 -25.41
C SER A 31 -8.17 4.91 -25.29
N THR A 32 -7.72 4.66 -24.06
CA THR A 32 -6.51 3.89 -23.79
C THR A 32 -6.66 2.45 -24.25
N LEU A 33 -7.78 1.80 -23.96
CA LEU A 33 -8.00 0.39 -24.32
C LEU A 33 -8.16 0.17 -25.83
N SER A 34 -8.60 1.17 -26.59
CA SER A 34 -8.80 1.06 -28.04
C SER A 34 -7.51 0.88 -28.85
N VAL A 35 -6.37 1.33 -28.31
CA VAL A 35 -5.06 1.32 -28.98
C VAL A 35 -3.97 0.57 -28.22
N ASN A 36 -4.30 -0.05 -27.08
CA ASN A 36 -3.36 -0.80 -26.25
C ASN A 36 -3.87 -2.23 -25.99
N SER A 37 -3.03 -3.07 -25.39
CA SER A 37 -3.48 -4.38 -24.92
C SER A 37 -4.56 -4.23 -23.84
N GLY A 38 -5.53 -5.15 -23.82
CA GLY A 38 -6.67 -5.08 -22.88
C GLY A 38 -6.30 -5.11 -21.39
N ASN A 39 -5.08 -5.52 -21.05
CA ASN A 39 -4.56 -5.54 -19.68
C ASN A 39 -3.63 -4.35 -19.34
N TYR A 40 -3.46 -3.38 -20.24
CA TYR A 40 -2.52 -2.27 -20.06
C TYR A 40 -2.78 -1.48 -18.78
N LEU A 41 -4.03 -1.08 -18.55
CA LEU A 41 -4.43 -0.31 -17.37
C LEU A 41 -4.28 -1.11 -16.08
N GLU A 42 -4.56 -2.42 -16.11
CA GLU A 42 -4.36 -3.29 -14.95
C GLU A 42 -2.87 -3.42 -14.60
N GLN A 43 -2.02 -3.70 -15.60
CA GLN A 43 -0.59 -3.80 -15.40
C GLN A 43 0.00 -2.48 -14.88
N HIS A 44 -0.45 -1.36 -15.44
CA HIS A 44 -0.05 -0.04 -14.98
C HIS A 44 -0.47 0.20 -13.53
N LEU A 45 -1.72 -0.12 -13.15
CA LEU A 45 -2.19 0.01 -11.77
C LEU A 45 -1.35 -0.85 -10.81
N ARG A 46 -1.10 -2.12 -11.15
CA ARG A 46 -0.25 -3.01 -10.34
C ARG A 46 1.15 -2.46 -10.14
N ARG A 47 1.76 -1.93 -11.21
CA ARG A 47 3.08 -1.30 -11.15
C ARG A 47 3.09 -0.10 -10.20
N VAL A 48 2.10 0.79 -10.31
CA VAL A 48 2.01 1.99 -9.46
C VAL A 48 1.81 1.59 -8.00
N ILE A 49 0.94 0.61 -7.72
CA ILE A 49 0.72 0.13 -6.35
C ILE A 49 2.01 -0.47 -5.78
N ALA A 50 2.69 -1.34 -6.54
CA ALA A 50 3.96 -1.93 -6.10
C ALA A 50 5.03 -0.88 -5.84
N GLU A 51 5.12 0.15 -6.70
CA GLU A 51 6.05 1.26 -6.50
C GLU A 51 5.77 2.02 -5.19
N ILE A 52 4.50 2.28 -4.87
CA ILE A 52 4.13 2.93 -3.62
C ILE A 52 4.41 1.99 -2.43
N GLU A 53 3.92 0.75 -2.45
CA GLU A 53 4.04 -0.16 -1.31
C GLU A 53 5.48 -0.59 -0.99
N GLU A 54 6.34 -0.69 -2.00
CA GLU A 54 7.70 -1.23 -1.84
C GLU A 54 8.79 -0.17 -1.78
N LYS A 55 8.55 1.01 -2.37
CA LYS A 55 9.58 2.04 -2.56
C LYS A 55 9.24 3.39 -1.94
N SER A 56 8.04 3.53 -1.36
CA SER A 56 7.60 4.76 -0.70
C SER A 56 7.42 4.55 0.80
N PRO A 57 7.67 5.58 1.63
CA PRO A 57 7.23 5.56 3.03
C PRO A 57 5.71 5.70 3.19
N VAL A 58 4.98 5.99 2.11
CA VAL A 58 3.52 6.17 2.14
C VAL A 58 2.82 4.84 2.44
N GLU A 59 1.99 4.84 3.48
CA GLU A 59 1.14 3.71 3.85
C GLU A 59 -0.11 3.71 2.95
N LEU A 60 -0.20 2.73 2.05
CA LEU A 60 -1.31 2.60 1.10
C LEU A 60 -2.38 1.63 1.63
N VAL A 61 -3.64 2.08 1.66
CA VAL A 61 -4.81 1.26 2.01
C VAL A 61 -5.94 1.48 1.02
N ALA A 62 -6.79 0.49 0.80
CA ALA A 62 -7.92 0.60 -0.13
C ALA A 62 -9.25 0.07 0.43
N ILE A 63 -10.34 0.71 0.03
CA ILE A 63 -11.71 0.28 0.27
C ILE A 63 -12.41 0.15 -1.08
N GLY A 64 -12.82 -1.07 -1.43
CA GLY A 64 -13.61 -1.35 -2.62
C GLY A 64 -15.09 -1.32 -2.30
N ILE A 65 -15.92 -0.60 -3.08
CA ILE A 65 -17.39 -0.60 -2.92
C ILE A 65 -17.99 -1.43 -4.05
N GLY A 66 -18.64 -2.55 -3.72
CA GLY A 66 -19.21 -3.46 -4.70
C GLY A 66 -18.19 -4.15 -5.62
N HIS A 67 -16.89 -3.92 -5.38
CA HIS A 67 -15.80 -4.41 -6.23
C HIS A 67 -14.62 -4.90 -5.41
N ASP A 68 -14.07 -6.06 -5.80
CA ASP A 68 -12.90 -6.63 -5.13
C ASP A 68 -11.61 -5.91 -5.54
N VAL A 69 -11.07 -5.12 -4.61
CA VAL A 69 -9.80 -4.40 -4.76
C VAL A 69 -8.64 -5.11 -4.06
N THR A 70 -8.90 -6.18 -3.30
CA THR A 70 -7.86 -6.94 -2.56
C THR A 70 -6.88 -7.63 -3.49
N ARG A 71 -7.30 -7.87 -4.74
CA ARG A 71 -6.46 -8.37 -5.84
C ARG A 71 -5.33 -7.43 -6.26
N TYR A 72 -5.38 -6.16 -5.85
CA TYR A 72 -4.40 -5.13 -6.22
C TYR A 72 -3.63 -4.59 -5.02
N TYR A 73 -4.33 -4.33 -3.91
CA TYR A 73 -3.77 -3.67 -2.73
C TYR A 73 -3.55 -4.67 -1.61
N ARG A 74 -2.39 -4.61 -0.94
CA ARG A 74 -2.06 -5.53 0.16
C ARG A 74 -2.93 -5.30 1.39
N ARG A 75 -3.28 -4.03 1.65
CA ARG A 75 -4.15 -3.61 2.75
C ARG A 75 -5.46 -3.12 2.16
N ALA A 76 -6.46 -3.98 2.13
CA ALA A 76 -7.74 -3.60 1.58
C ALA A 76 -8.92 -4.33 2.21
N VAL A 77 -10.07 -3.70 2.11
CA VAL A 77 -11.38 -4.26 2.44
C VAL A 77 -12.34 -3.97 1.29
N THR A 78 -13.27 -4.89 1.04
CA THR A 78 -14.38 -4.66 0.11
C THR A 78 -15.68 -4.64 0.90
N ILE A 79 -16.44 -3.57 0.73
CA ILE A 79 -17.78 -3.38 1.28
C ILE A 79 -18.81 -3.55 0.17
N VAL A 80 -20.04 -3.90 0.54
CA VAL A 80 -21.12 -4.13 -0.44
C VAL A 80 -21.65 -2.81 -1.00
N ASP A 81 -21.83 -1.82 -0.13
CA ASP A 81 -22.44 -0.52 -0.44
C ASP A 81 -21.76 0.60 0.36
N ALA A 82 -22.09 1.86 0.01
CA ALA A 82 -21.48 3.04 0.61
C ALA A 82 -21.90 3.30 2.07
N GLU A 83 -23.00 2.70 2.55
CA GLU A 83 -23.47 2.90 3.92
C GLU A 83 -22.48 2.31 4.94
N GLN A 84 -21.75 1.27 4.52
CA GLN A 84 -20.72 0.59 5.32
C GLN A 84 -19.38 1.34 5.35
N LEU A 85 -19.21 2.39 4.55
CA LEU A 85 -17.92 3.06 4.35
C LEU A 85 -17.36 3.64 5.64
N GLY A 86 -18.20 4.27 6.47
CA GLY A 86 -17.75 4.87 7.74
C GLY A 86 -17.16 3.85 8.71
N GLY A 87 -17.79 2.67 8.81
CA GLY A 87 -17.29 1.55 9.61
C GLY A 87 -15.96 1.02 9.07
N ALA A 88 -15.92 0.71 7.78
CA ALA A 88 -14.72 0.20 7.11
C ALA A 88 -13.53 1.15 7.22
N MET A 89 -13.74 2.46 7.04
CA MET A 89 -12.68 3.48 7.23
C MET A 89 -12.11 3.45 8.64
N THR A 90 -12.99 3.37 9.64
CA THR A 90 -12.60 3.34 11.06
C THR A 90 -11.76 2.10 11.36
N GLU A 91 -12.20 0.93 10.91
CA GLU A 91 -11.49 -0.34 11.09
C GLU A 91 -10.12 -0.35 10.41
N GLN A 92 -10.02 0.17 9.18
CA GLN A 92 -8.74 0.27 8.49
C GLN A 92 -7.74 1.18 9.22
N LEU A 93 -8.21 2.31 9.77
CA LEU A 93 -7.37 3.20 10.57
C LEU A 93 -6.94 2.56 11.89
N ILE A 94 -7.84 1.85 12.57
CA ILE A 94 -7.51 1.11 13.79
C ILE A 94 -6.43 0.06 13.49
N SER A 95 -6.60 -0.73 12.43
CA SER A 95 -5.63 -1.74 12.00
C SER A 95 -4.26 -1.13 11.67
N LEU A 96 -4.25 -0.04 10.89
CA LEU A 96 -3.03 0.71 10.55
C LEU A 96 -2.25 1.18 11.79
N PHE A 97 -2.95 1.62 12.83
CA PHE A 97 -2.30 2.12 14.05
C PHE A 97 -1.85 0.99 14.98
N ALA A 98 -2.60 -0.12 15.04
CA ALA A 98 -2.23 -1.29 15.84
C ALA A 98 -0.94 -1.97 15.35
N GLU A 99 -0.77 -2.12 14.03
CA GLU A 99 0.43 -2.71 13.45
C GLU A 99 1.72 -1.92 13.76
N GLN A 100 1.60 -0.60 13.92
CA GLN A 100 2.74 0.22 14.33
C GLN A 100 3.10 0.02 15.80
N GLY A 101 2.11 -0.15 16.68
CA GLY A 101 2.36 -0.53 18.07
C GLY A 101 3.18 -1.81 18.17
N ALA A 102 2.89 -2.79 17.32
CA ALA A 102 3.65 -4.04 17.25
C ALA A 102 5.08 -3.85 16.71
N ARG A 103 5.29 -3.03 15.66
CA ARG A 103 6.63 -2.73 15.14
C ARG A 103 7.47 -1.89 16.11
N ALA A 104 6.87 -0.95 16.82
CA ALA A 104 7.53 -0.11 17.82
C ALA A 104 7.88 -0.90 19.10
N ALA A 105 7.13 -1.95 19.42
CA ALA A 105 7.38 -2.82 20.57
C ALA A 105 8.57 -3.78 20.36
N HIS A 106 9.12 -3.92 19.15
CA HIS A 106 10.29 -4.77 18.87
C HIS A 106 11.47 -3.97 18.28
N PRO A 107 12.05 -3.00 19.01
CA PRO A 107 13.24 -2.29 18.57
C PRO A 107 14.49 -3.11 18.95
N GLY A 108 14.85 -4.12 18.15
CA GLY A 108 16.20 -4.71 18.21
C GLY A 108 16.25 -6.23 18.19
N LEU A 109 16.36 -6.79 16.99
CA LEU A 109 16.95 -8.12 16.82
C LEU A 109 17.76 -8.26 15.52
N HIS A 110 18.34 -7.18 15.02
CA HIS A 110 19.30 -7.19 13.90
C HIS A 110 20.58 -6.45 14.24
N ARG A 111 21.28 -6.88 15.29
CA ARG A 111 22.73 -6.64 15.42
C ARG A 111 23.38 -7.61 16.40
N ALA A 112 23.82 -8.76 15.90
CA ALA A 112 25.03 -9.46 16.37
C ALA A 112 25.18 -10.81 15.66
N ARG A 113 25.91 -10.85 14.54
CA ARG A 113 26.89 -11.94 14.37
C ARG A 113 28.25 -11.32 14.17
N ALA A 114 29.02 -11.45 15.24
CA ALA A 114 30.36 -10.97 15.41
C ALA A 114 31.30 -11.56 14.37
N ARG A 115 32.23 -10.73 13.94
CA ARG A 115 33.47 -11.12 13.28
C ARG A 115 34.20 -12.13 14.17
N SER A 116 34.37 -13.37 13.71
CA SER A 116 35.41 -14.24 14.24
C SER A 116 36.68 -14.06 13.40
N ARG A 117 37.61 -13.27 13.94
CA ARG A 117 39.04 -13.36 13.64
C ARG A 117 39.67 -14.33 14.64
N MET A 118 40.20 -15.47 14.19
CA MET A 118 41.25 -16.29 14.84
C MET A 118 41.50 -17.50 13.93
N ARG A 119 42.69 -18.04 13.68
CA ARG A 119 44.09 -17.73 13.97
C ARG A 119 44.91 -18.67 13.05
N ILE A 120 46.16 -18.29 12.78
CA ILE A 120 47.21 -19.05 12.08
C ILE A 120 47.50 -20.40 12.77
N ALA A 121 47.80 -21.45 12.02
CA ALA A 121 48.78 -22.48 12.38
C ALA A 121 49.25 -23.28 11.14
N ALA A 122 50.59 -23.33 11.01
CA ALA A 122 51.52 -24.15 10.22
C ALA A 122 51.00 -25.08 9.11
#